data_AF-A0A6A4X7R8-F1
#
_entry.id   AF-A0A6A4X7R8-F1
#
_cell.length_a   1.000
_cell.length_b   1.000
_cell.length_c   1.000
_cell.angle_alpha   90.00
_cell.angle_beta   90.00
_cell.angle_gamma   90.00
#
_symmetry.space_group_name_H-M   'P 1'
#
loop_
_entity.id
_entity.type
_entity.pdbx_description
1 polymer ?
#
loop_
_entity_poly.entity_id
_entity_poly.type
_entity_poly.pdbx_seq_one_letter_code
_entity_poly.pdbx_strand_id
1 'polypeptide(L)'
;MRNAALVPLSSMDVEAELNLSQFVLLERIGRSRFHGEITVGVQGLGVLKEPPKNLYYLRKKLLEYRLITKQGFCMRGSNGKNCQGRLYHLPRFFREFRPKYEVMIEQAVEILRAQPKYLMLISDFIKLFDNPFGLKKVAKMSEFQRFIKWEMVPHRLIYPDAPRSEWIVKNTGQERSCRVYRLLDPKVSVREALEEADDENDPDGDGT
;
A
#
# COMPACT_ATOMS: atom_id res chain seq x y z
N MET A 1 -16.79 10.58 -33.51
CA MET A 1 -17.27 11.39 -32.36
C MET A 1 -17.49 10.61 -31.05
N ARG A 2 -17.43 9.27 -31.01
CA ARG A 2 -17.74 8.48 -29.78
C ARG A 2 -16.66 8.56 -28.68
N ASN A 3 -15.41 8.85 -29.04
CA ASN A 3 -14.27 8.80 -28.12
C ASN A 3 -14.04 10.11 -27.34
N ALA A 4 -14.65 11.23 -27.78
CA ALA A 4 -14.35 12.56 -27.23
C ALA A 4 -14.89 12.80 -25.80
N ALA A 5 -15.89 12.03 -25.36
CA ALA A 5 -16.50 12.23 -24.03
C ALA A 5 -15.80 11.47 -22.89
N LEU A 6 -14.97 10.47 -23.20
CA LEU A 6 -14.31 9.62 -22.20
C LEU A 6 -12.81 9.87 -22.08
N VAL A 7 -12.21 10.47 -23.10
CA VAL A 7 -10.78 10.78 -23.17
C VAL A 7 -10.57 12.21 -22.63
N PRO A 8 -9.66 12.43 -21.67
CA PRO A 8 -9.27 13.79 -21.27
C PRO A 8 -8.89 14.64 -22.50
N LEU A 9 -9.30 15.91 -22.54
CA LEU A 9 -8.99 16.84 -23.65
C LEU A 9 -7.48 16.97 -23.92
N SER A 10 -6.63 16.68 -22.93
CA SER A 10 -5.16 16.67 -23.04
C SER A 10 -4.57 15.40 -23.65
N SER A 11 -5.40 14.39 -23.97
CA SER A 11 -5.00 13.10 -24.55
C SER A 11 -5.47 12.94 -26.01
N MET A 12 -5.78 14.05 -26.69
CA MET A 12 -6.11 14.05 -28.11
C MET A 12 -4.99 13.53 -29.03
N ASP A 13 -3.78 13.31 -28.52
CA ASP A 13 -2.69 12.63 -29.25
C ASP A 13 -2.84 11.10 -29.30
N VAL A 14 -3.82 10.52 -28.62
CA VAL A 14 -4.15 9.10 -28.75
C VAL A 14 -5.56 8.99 -29.31
N GLU A 15 -5.67 9.08 -30.65
CA GLU A 15 -6.73 8.38 -31.37
C GLU A 15 -6.49 6.87 -31.19
N ALA A 16 -6.63 6.37 -29.96
CA ALA A 16 -6.59 4.94 -29.70
C ALA A 16 -7.76 4.35 -30.47
N GLU A 17 -7.47 3.58 -31.50
CA GLU A 17 -8.44 2.68 -32.12
C GLU A 17 -8.82 1.62 -31.08
N LEU A 18 -9.74 2.02 -30.19
CA LEU A 18 -10.31 1.12 -29.21
C LEU A 18 -11.19 0.12 -29.94
N ASN A 19 -10.91 -1.16 -29.75
CA ASN A 19 -11.85 -2.19 -30.18
C ASN A 19 -13.13 -2.12 -29.32
N LEU A 20 -14.21 -2.76 -29.79
CA LEU A 20 -15.51 -2.69 -29.13
C LEU A 20 -15.44 -3.14 -27.66
N SER A 21 -14.70 -4.21 -27.35
CA SER A 21 -14.55 -4.71 -25.98
C SER A 21 -13.83 -3.73 -25.06
N GLN A 22 -12.79 -3.07 -25.55
CA GLN A 22 -12.07 -2.01 -24.82
C GLN A 22 -12.99 -0.81 -24.54
N PHE A 23 -13.77 -0.39 -25.54
CA PHE A 23 -14.75 0.69 -25.38
C PHE A 23 -15.83 0.33 -24.36
N VAL A 24 -16.39 -0.88 -24.44
CA VAL A 24 -17.41 -1.37 -23.49
C VAL A 24 -16.86 -1.43 -22.06
N LEU A 25 -15.63 -1.92 -21.89
CA LEU A 25 -14.98 -1.96 -20.58
C LEU A 25 -14.76 -0.54 -20.02
N LEU A 26 -14.28 0.38 -20.85
CA LEU A 26 -14.04 1.77 -20.47
C LEU A 26 -15.34 2.48 -20.02
N GLU A 27 -16.42 2.32 -20.79
CA GLU A 27 -17.77 2.79 -20.44
C GLU A 27 -18.26 2.18 -19.12
N ARG A 28 -18.12 0.86 -18.93
CA ARG A 28 -18.53 0.19 -17.69
C ARG A 28 -17.77 0.75 -16.48
N ILE A 29 -16.46 0.94 -16.58
CA ILE A 29 -15.65 1.55 -15.52
C ILE A 29 -16.14 2.97 -15.21
N GLY A 30 -16.34 3.79 -16.25
CA GLY A 30 -16.83 5.15 -16.10
C GLY A 30 -18.18 5.25 -15.39
N ARG A 31 -19.16 4.45 -15.84
CA ARG A 31 -20.51 4.41 -15.24
C ARG A 31 -20.47 3.88 -13.81
N SER A 32 -19.66 2.85 -13.53
CA SER A 32 -19.51 2.30 -12.18
C SER A 32 -18.99 3.36 -11.21
N ARG A 33 -17.98 4.16 -11.62
CA ARG A 33 -17.44 5.23 -10.78
C ARG A 33 -18.44 6.37 -10.58
N PHE A 34 -19.16 6.78 -11.63
CA PHE A 34 -20.18 7.84 -11.53
C PHE A 34 -21.29 7.50 -10.52
N HIS A 35 -21.70 6.23 -10.43
CA HIS A 35 -22.73 5.77 -9.49
C HIS A 35 -22.18 5.30 -8.14
N GLY A 36 -20.86 5.38 -7.90
CA GLY A 36 -20.25 4.91 -6.66
C GLY A 36 -20.24 3.38 -6.47
N GLU A 37 -20.39 2.61 -7.56
CA GLU A 37 -20.25 1.15 -7.52
C GLU A 37 -18.79 0.76 -7.20
N ILE A 38 -18.50 -0.53 -7.02
CA ILE A 38 -17.13 -1.08 -6.89
C ILE A 38 -16.79 -1.89 -8.15
N THR A 39 -15.52 -1.93 -8.59
CA THR A 39 -15.13 -2.73 -9.76
C THR A 39 -14.74 -4.16 -9.42
N VAL A 40 -14.69 -4.50 -8.13
CA VAL A 40 -14.29 -5.81 -7.62
C VAL A 40 -15.53 -6.69 -7.40
N GLY A 41 -15.42 -7.98 -7.72
CA GLY A 41 -16.46 -8.99 -7.47
C GLY A 41 -17.48 -9.14 -8.60
N VAL A 42 -18.49 -9.97 -8.35
CA VAL A 42 -19.49 -10.42 -9.36
C VAL A 42 -20.28 -9.25 -9.96
N GLN A 43 -20.58 -8.23 -9.15
CA GLN A 43 -21.30 -7.02 -9.59
C GLN A 43 -20.38 -5.93 -10.19
N GLY A 44 -19.06 -6.13 -10.08
CA GLY A 44 -18.06 -5.24 -10.66
C GLY A 44 -17.87 -5.47 -12.15
N LEU A 45 -16.64 -5.77 -12.56
CA LEU A 45 -16.33 -6.05 -13.97
C LEU A 45 -16.82 -7.43 -14.44
N GLY A 46 -17.17 -8.33 -13.51
CA GLY A 46 -17.71 -9.66 -13.83
C GLY A 46 -19.03 -9.65 -14.62
N VAL A 47 -19.77 -8.53 -14.58
CA VAL A 47 -21.01 -8.33 -15.37
C VAL A 47 -20.76 -8.43 -16.87
N LEU A 48 -19.54 -8.13 -17.33
CA LEU A 48 -19.17 -8.24 -18.74
C LEU A 48 -19.12 -9.69 -19.24
N LYS A 49 -19.12 -10.68 -18.32
CA LYS A 49 -19.02 -12.12 -18.62
C LYS A 49 -17.82 -12.49 -19.51
N GLU A 50 -16.81 -11.63 -19.55
CA GLU A 50 -15.54 -11.86 -20.22
C GLU A 50 -14.66 -12.77 -19.37
N PRO A 51 -13.90 -13.70 -19.97
CA PRO A 51 -12.93 -14.50 -19.24
C PRO A 51 -11.93 -13.62 -18.48
N PRO A 52 -11.49 -13.98 -17.26
CA PRO A 52 -10.56 -13.17 -16.46
C PRO A 52 -9.28 -12.80 -17.21
N LYS A 53 -8.72 -13.75 -17.97
CA LYS A 53 -7.55 -13.54 -18.83
C LYS A 53 -7.79 -12.44 -19.88
N ASN A 54 -8.97 -12.41 -20.52
CA ASN A 54 -9.29 -11.37 -21.48
C ASN A 54 -9.47 -10.01 -20.81
N LEU A 55 -10.17 -9.97 -19.67
CA LEU A 55 -10.31 -8.74 -18.87
C LEU A 55 -8.96 -8.17 -18.43
N TYR A 56 -7.98 -9.01 -18.11
CA TYR A 56 -6.62 -8.57 -17.80
C TYR A 56 -5.99 -7.82 -18.98
N TYR A 57 -5.99 -8.41 -20.18
CA TYR A 57 -5.40 -7.76 -21.36
C TYR A 57 -6.12 -6.47 -21.76
N LEU A 58 -7.46 -6.46 -21.68
CA LEU A 58 -8.25 -5.27 -21.95
C LEU A 58 -7.89 -4.13 -20.96
N ARG A 59 -7.82 -4.42 -19.66
CA ARG A 59 -7.39 -3.46 -18.63
C ARG A 59 -5.96 -2.99 -18.86
N LYS A 60 -5.03 -3.91 -19.16
CA LYS A 60 -3.63 -3.60 -19.41
C LYS A 60 -3.48 -2.58 -20.56
N LYS A 61 -4.17 -2.80 -21.68
CA LYS A 61 -4.17 -1.86 -22.80
C LYS A 61 -4.76 -0.50 -22.45
N LEU A 62 -5.86 -0.45 -21.70
CA LEU A 62 -6.46 0.80 -21.26
C LEU A 62 -5.56 1.58 -20.27
N LEU A 63 -4.78 0.87 -19.43
CA LEU A 63 -3.76 1.47 -18.56
C LEU A 63 -2.58 2.02 -19.38
N GLU A 64 -2.09 1.26 -20.37
CA GLU A 64 -1.04 1.70 -21.30
C GLU A 64 -1.43 3.00 -22.02
N TYR A 65 -2.69 3.09 -22.46
CA TYR A 65 -3.24 4.30 -23.08
C TYR A 65 -3.61 5.41 -22.08
N ARG A 66 -3.39 5.20 -20.78
CA ARG A 66 -3.74 6.14 -19.69
C ARG A 66 -5.22 6.54 -19.67
N LEU A 67 -6.09 5.70 -20.23
CA LEU A 67 -7.54 5.90 -20.26
C LEU A 67 -8.20 5.49 -18.94
N ILE A 68 -7.53 4.61 -18.20
CA ILE A 68 -7.93 4.23 -16.84
C ILE A 68 -6.73 4.35 -15.88
N THR A 69 -7.04 4.44 -14.60
CA THR A 69 -6.11 4.40 -13.46
C THR A 69 -6.60 3.34 -12.48
N LYS A 70 -5.69 2.80 -11.66
CA LYS A 70 -5.99 1.77 -10.65
C LYS A 70 -5.59 2.26 -9.26
N GLN A 71 -6.32 1.86 -8.24
CA GLN A 71 -5.91 2.01 -6.83
C GLN A 71 -6.26 0.75 -6.03
N GLY A 72 -5.44 0.45 -5.03
CA GLY A 72 -5.72 -0.60 -4.05
C GLY A 72 -7.01 -0.31 -3.29
N PHE A 73 -7.80 -1.35 -3.04
CA PHE A 73 -9.06 -1.25 -2.32
C PHE A 73 -9.26 -2.47 -1.43
N CYS A 74 -9.67 -2.20 -0.19
CA CYS A 74 -10.05 -3.23 0.76
C CYS A 74 -11.50 -3.00 1.16
N MET A 75 -12.31 -4.06 1.09
CA MET A 75 -13.67 -4.07 1.60
C MET A 75 -13.90 -5.26 2.51
N ARG A 76 -14.91 -5.17 3.36
CA ARG A 76 -15.39 -6.33 4.10
C ARG A 76 -16.47 -7.03 3.29
N GLY A 77 -16.21 -8.27 2.89
CA GLY A 77 -17.19 -9.12 2.22
C GLY A 77 -18.35 -9.49 3.14
N SER A 78 -19.47 -9.94 2.56
CA SER A 78 -20.67 -10.37 3.29
C SER A 78 -20.42 -11.52 4.26
N ASN A 79 -19.40 -12.34 4.01
CA ASN A 79 -18.92 -13.40 4.89
C ASN A 79 -18.07 -12.89 6.07
N GLY A 80 -17.96 -11.57 6.26
CA GLY A 80 -17.19 -10.93 7.32
C GLY A 80 -15.67 -10.93 7.09
N LYS A 81 -15.17 -11.55 6.03
CA LYS A 81 -13.75 -11.56 5.64
C LYS A 81 -13.41 -10.29 4.87
N ASN A 82 -12.17 -9.81 5.02
CA ASN A 82 -11.68 -8.72 4.19
C ASN A 82 -11.34 -9.26 2.79
N CYS A 83 -11.76 -8.52 1.77
CA CYS A 83 -11.42 -8.75 0.38
C CYS A 83 -10.56 -7.57 -0.07
N GLN A 84 -9.33 -7.86 -0.49
CA GLN A 84 -8.48 -6.90 -1.19
C GLN A 84 -8.73 -7.03 -2.69
N GLY A 85 -8.59 -5.92 -3.41
CA GLY A 85 -8.69 -5.89 -4.86
C GLY A 85 -8.31 -4.52 -5.40
N ARG A 86 -8.45 -4.33 -6.71
CA ARG A 86 -8.17 -3.06 -7.38
C ARG A 86 -9.45 -2.37 -7.81
N LEU A 87 -9.55 -1.09 -7.50
CA LEU A 87 -10.54 -0.21 -8.12
C LEU A 87 -9.98 0.43 -9.38
N TYR A 88 -10.72 0.32 -10.47
CA TYR A 88 -10.39 1.00 -11.74
C TYR A 88 -11.24 2.27 -11.90
N HIS A 89 -10.58 3.33 -12.33
CA HIS A 89 -11.15 4.67 -12.45
C HIS A 89 -10.84 5.26 -13.83
N LEU A 90 -11.76 6.05 -14.38
CA LEU A 90 -11.35 7.04 -15.37
C LEU A 90 -10.52 8.12 -14.66
N PRO A 91 -9.48 8.71 -15.29
CA PRO A 91 -8.65 9.74 -14.67
C PRO A 91 -9.45 10.88 -14.02
N ARG A 92 -10.54 11.32 -14.66
CA ARG A 92 -11.45 12.37 -14.11
C ARG A 92 -12.19 12.00 -12.83
N PHE A 93 -12.32 10.70 -12.52
CA PHE A 93 -12.96 10.19 -11.30
C PHE A 93 -11.95 9.65 -10.29
N PHE A 94 -10.65 9.76 -10.62
CA PHE A 94 -9.61 9.30 -9.73
C PHE A 94 -9.43 10.32 -8.62
N ARG A 95 -9.47 9.84 -7.38
CA ARG A 95 -9.04 10.56 -6.20
C ARG A 95 -8.18 9.60 -5.41
N GLU A 96 -6.93 10.01 -5.19
CA GLU A 96 -5.98 9.20 -4.43
C GLU A 96 -6.52 8.94 -3.03
N PHE A 97 -6.66 7.65 -2.70
CA PHE A 97 -7.02 7.20 -1.36
C PHE A 97 -5.85 6.43 -0.77
N ARG A 98 -5.24 6.99 0.29
CA ARG A 98 -4.19 6.31 1.04
C ARG A 98 -4.76 5.67 2.30
N PRO A 99 -4.69 4.34 2.44
CA PRO A 99 -5.06 3.65 3.67
C PRO A 99 -4.32 4.22 4.87
N LYS A 100 -5.00 4.29 6.02
CA LYS A 100 -4.41 4.84 7.26
C LYS A 100 -3.12 4.12 7.68
N TYR A 101 -2.99 2.82 7.39
CA TYR A 101 -1.79 2.06 7.76
C TYR A 101 -0.58 2.48 6.91
N GLU A 102 -0.75 2.84 5.64
CA GLU A 102 0.36 3.29 4.78
C GLU A 102 0.91 4.62 5.27
N VAL A 103 0.01 5.55 5.61
CA VAL A 103 0.39 6.83 6.23
C VAL A 103 1.13 6.60 7.55
N MET A 104 0.70 5.63 8.37
CA MET A 104 1.41 5.27 9.60
C MET A 104 2.80 4.66 9.33
N ILE A 105 2.96 3.84 8.28
CA ILE A 105 4.25 3.29 7.89
C ILE A 105 5.19 4.39 7.39
N GLU A 106 4.70 5.32 6.56
CA GLU A 106 5.47 6.48 6.10
C GLU A 106 6.00 7.30 7.27
N GLN A 107 5.10 7.69 8.19
CA GLN A 107 5.48 8.41 9.41
C GLN A 107 6.49 7.63 10.26
N ALA A 108 6.30 6.32 10.39
CA ALA A 108 7.22 5.45 11.12
C ALA A 108 8.63 5.44 10.51
N VAL A 109 8.72 5.36 9.18
CA VAL A 109 9.99 5.40 8.46
C VAL A 109 10.66 6.76 8.60
N GLU A 110 9.92 7.87 8.49
CA GLU A 110 10.46 9.22 8.66
C GLU A 110 11.01 9.46 10.07
N ILE A 111 10.28 9.02 11.09
CA ILE A 111 10.73 9.11 12.49
C ILE A 111 12.06 8.38 12.67
N LEU A 112 12.17 7.14 12.19
CA LEU A 112 13.41 6.35 12.34
C LEU A 112 14.54 6.90 11.46
N ARG A 113 14.23 7.44 10.27
CA ARG A 113 15.21 8.09 9.40
C ARG A 113 15.88 9.29 10.07
N ALA A 114 15.13 10.02 10.90
CA ALA A 114 15.65 11.14 11.68
C ALA A 114 16.47 10.72 12.91
N GLN A 115 16.43 9.45 13.32
CA GLN A 115 17.17 8.98 14.49
C GLN A 115 18.61 8.58 14.17
N PRO A 116 19.54 8.75 15.13
CA PRO A 116 20.89 8.20 15.00
C PRO A 116 20.82 6.68 14.86
N LYS A 117 21.63 6.13 13.93
CA LYS A 117 21.70 4.69 13.61
C LYS A 117 20.36 4.09 13.12
N TYR A 118 19.39 4.92 12.78
CA TYR A 118 18.07 4.55 12.28
C TYR A 118 17.28 3.61 13.19
N LEU A 119 17.45 3.77 14.50
CA LEU A 119 16.81 2.94 15.51
C LEU A 119 16.25 3.76 16.67
N MET A 120 15.18 3.26 17.29
CA MET A 120 14.55 3.88 18.45
C MET A 120 13.97 2.81 19.38
N LEU A 121 13.98 3.07 20.70
CA LEU A 121 13.24 2.24 21.67
C LEU A 121 11.78 2.10 21.29
N ILE A 122 11.26 0.87 21.29
CA ILE A 122 9.85 0.61 20.97
C ILE A 122 8.91 1.40 21.89
N SER A 123 9.27 1.52 23.17
CA SER A 123 8.50 2.25 24.18
C SER A 123 8.35 3.73 23.86
N ASP A 124 9.36 4.36 23.29
CA ASP A 124 9.34 5.79 22.98
C ASP A 124 8.77 6.03 21.59
N PHE A 125 9.11 5.14 20.65
CA PHE A 125 8.56 5.14 19.31
C PHE A 125 7.03 5.12 19.31
N ILE A 126 6.41 4.24 20.11
CA ILE A 126 4.95 4.12 20.17
C ILE A 126 4.27 5.39 20.72
N LYS A 127 4.95 6.17 21.58
CA LYS A 127 4.41 7.41 22.16
C LYS A 127 4.34 8.56 21.15
N LEU A 128 5.07 8.47 20.04
CA LEU A 128 5.10 9.50 19.00
C LEU A 128 3.86 9.47 18.09
N PHE A 129 2.97 8.49 18.27
CA PHE A 129 1.76 8.33 17.46
C PHE A 129 0.51 8.61 18.30
N ASP A 130 -0.43 9.38 17.73
CA ASP A 130 -1.73 9.67 18.36
C ASP A 130 -2.58 8.40 18.58
N ASN A 131 -2.32 7.34 17.81
CA ASN A 131 -2.99 6.04 17.96
C ASN A 131 -2.01 4.89 18.20
N PRO A 132 -1.53 4.72 19.45
CA PRO A 132 -0.61 3.63 19.83
C PRO A 132 -1.16 2.23 19.55
N PHE A 133 -2.47 2.02 19.71
CA PHE A 133 -3.11 0.72 19.48
C PHE A 133 -3.17 0.37 17.99
N GLY A 134 -3.43 1.37 17.15
CA GLY A 134 -3.38 1.26 15.69
C GLY A 134 -1.97 0.87 15.24
N LEU A 135 -0.96 1.60 15.69
CA LEU A 135 0.43 1.31 15.36
C LEU A 135 0.83 -0.12 15.75
N LYS A 136 0.45 -0.60 16.95
CA LYS A 136 0.74 -1.98 17.37
C LYS A 136 0.11 -3.04 16.46
N LYS A 137 -1.03 -2.75 15.81
CA LYS A 137 -1.62 -3.63 14.79
C LYS A 137 -0.84 -3.55 13.49
N VAL A 138 -0.53 -2.33 13.04
CA VAL A 138 0.25 -2.09 11.82
C VAL A 138 1.64 -2.73 11.91
N ALA A 139 2.31 -2.67 13.06
CA ALA A 139 3.61 -3.28 13.28
C ALA A 139 3.65 -4.81 13.14
N LYS A 140 2.48 -5.47 13.17
CA LYS A 140 2.35 -6.92 12.92
C LYS A 140 2.13 -7.25 11.44
N MET A 141 1.81 -6.25 10.61
CA MET A 141 1.61 -6.42 9.17
C MET A 141 2.96 -6.65 8.48
N SER A 142 2.96 -7.50 7.46
CA SER A 142 4.13 -7.77 6.61
C SER A 142 4.65 -6.50 5.93
N GLU A 143 3.74 -5.62 5.55
CA GLU A 143 3.95 -4.34 4.90
C GLU A 143 4.81 -3.43 5.77
N PHE A 144 4.56 -3.40 7.09
CA PHE A 144 5.39 -2.65 8.04
C PHE A 144 6.75 -3.34 8.23
N GLN A 145 6.75 -4.66 8.40
CA GLN A 145 7.96 -5.45 8.69
C GLN A 145 8.97 -5.47 7.55
N ARG A 146 8.53 -5.16 6.32
CA ARG A 146 9.41 -4.97 5.16
C ARG A 146 10.32 -3.76 5.30
N PHE A 147 9.91 -2.73 6.05
CA PHE A 147 10.70 -1.52 6.25
C PHE A 147 11.36 -1.49 7.62
N ILE A 148 10.67 -1.99 8.65
CA ILE A 148 11.05 -1.81 10.03
C ILE A 148 11.02 -3.15 10.76
N LYS A 149 12.15 -3.58 11.32
CA LYS A 149 12.23 -4.76 12.18
C LYS A 149 12.39 -4.36 13.63
N TRP A 150 11.91 -5.22 14.52
CA TRP A 150 12.28 -5.13 15.91
C TRP A 150 13.47 -6.04 16.20
N GLU A 151 14.36 -5.59 17.06
CA GLU A 151 15.51 -6.37 17.53
C GLU A 151 15.81 -6.08 19.00
N MET A 152 16.52 -7.01 19.64
CA MET A 152 17.04 -6.84 20.98
C MET A 152 18.47 -6.33 20.87
N VAL A 153 18.74 -5.15 21.43
CA VAL A 153 20.08 -4.55 21.45
C VAL A 153 20.57 -4.37 22.88
N PRO A 154 21.88 -4.41 23.14
CA PRO A 154 22.42 -4.07 24.46
C PRO A 154 22.06 -2.64 24.84
N HIS A 155 21.73 -2.40 26.11
CA HIS A 155 21.32 -1.08 26.61
C HIS A 155 22.35 0.02 26.28
N ARG A 156 23.64 -0.31 26.32
CA ARG A 156 24.72 0.64 26.03
C ARG A 156 24.79 1.06 24.57
N LEU A 157 24.13 0.36 23.65
CA LEU A 157 24.06 0.78 22.24
C LEU A 157 23.27 2.09 22.08
N ILE A 158 22.24 2.27 22.93
CA ILE A 158 21.32 3.40 22.94
C ILE A 158 21.82 4.48 23.90
N TYR A 159 22.32 4.07 25.06
CA TYR A 159 22.87 4.96 26.08
C TYR A 159 24.32 4.55 26.42
N PRO A 160 25.31 4.99 25.62
CA PRO A 160 26.71 4.61 25.81
C PRO A 160 27.27 4.98 27.18
N ASP A 161 26.81 6.11 27.72
CA ASP A 161 27.31 6.74 28.96
C ASP A 161 26.48 6.35 30.20
N ALA A 162 25.58 5.38 30.09
CA ALA A 162 24.71 4.97 31.20
C ALA A 162 25.54 4.37 32.37
N PRO A 163 25.21 4.72 33.63
CA PRO A 163 25.90 4.18 34.80
C PRO A 163 25.65 2.68 34.94
N ARG A 164 26.62 1.97 35.55
CA ARG A 164 26.62 0.51 35.70
C ARG A 164 25.35 -0.05 36.34
N SER A 165 24.72 0.71 37.23
CA SER A 165 23.45 0.37 37.90
C SER A 165 22.25 0.28 36.95
N GLU A 166 22.27 1.01 35.84
CA GLU A 166 21.16 1.13 34.90
C GLU A 166 21.18 0.06 33.82
N TRP A 167 22.36 -0.38 33.38
CA TRP A 167 22.48 -1.37 32.31
C TRP A 167 22.81 -2.78 32.79
N ILE A 168 23.18 -3.01 34.06
CA ILE A 168 23.39 -4.38 34.58
C ILE A 168 22.13 -4.95 35.22
N VAL A 169 21.86 -6.24 34.96
CA VAL A 169 20.87 -7.03 35.71
C VAL A 169 21.45 -7.40 37.08
N LYS A 170 20.82 -6.93 38.16
CA LYS A 170 21.31 -7.09 39.54
C LYS A 170 21.62 -8.54 39.94
N ASN A 171 20.89 -9.51 39.39
CA ASN A 171 21.00 -10.92 39.78
C ASN A 171 22.01 -11.73 38.95
N THR A 172 22.21 -11.39 37.68
CA THR A 172 23.04 -12.19 36.75
C THR A 172 24.31 -11.47 36.34
N GLY A 173 24.46 -10.17 36.59
CA GLY A 173 25.61 -9.38 36.16
C GLY A 173 25.66 -9.13 34.64
N GLN A 174 24.70 -9.65 33.88
CA GLN A 174 24.62 -9.50 32.43
C GLN A 174 24.08 -8.12 32.03
N GLU A 175 24.45 -7.67 30.84
CA GLU A 175 23.93 -6.43 30.25
C GLU A 175 22.44 -6.58 29.92
N ARG A 176 21.65 -5.57 30.28
CA ARG A 176 20.24 -5.46 29.94
C ARG A 176 20.09 -5.26 28.45
N SER A 177 19.11 -5.95 27.87
CA SER A 177 18.74 -5.78 26.48
C SER A 177 17.48 -4.92 26.35
N CYS A 178 17.48 -4.04 25.35
CA CYS A 178 16.37 -3.16 25.02
C CYS A 178 15.73 -3.59 23.70
N ARG A 179 14.41 -3.46 23.61
CA ARG A 179 13.68 -3.65 22.35
C ARG A 179 13.68 -2.35 21.56
N VAL A 180 14.19 -2.41 20.35
CA VAL A 180 14.19 -1.26 19.42
C VAL A 180 13.47 -1.62 18.13
N TYR A 181 12.91 -0.61 17.48
CA TYR A 181 12.64 -0.66 16.05
C TYR A 181 13.85 -0.13 15.29
N ARG A 182 14.22 -0.81 14.21
CA ARG A 182 15.29 -0.43 13.28
C ARG A 182 14.73 -0.33 11.87
N LEU A 183 15.02 0.76 11.19
CA LEU A 183 14.78 0.93 9.76
C LEU A 183 15.80 0.11 8.96
N LEU A 184 15.33 -0.71 8.03
CA LEU A 184 16.18 -1.61 7.26
C LEU A 184 16.95 -0.90 6.14
N ASP A 185 16.27 -0.01 5.41
CA ASP A 185 16.87 0.79 4.35
C ASP A 185 16.49 2.28 4.54
N PRO A 186 17.46 3.17 4.82
CA PRO A 186 17.22 4.59 4.97
C PRO A 186 16.72 5.28 3.70
N LYS A 187 17.05 4.77 2.52
CA LYS A 187 16.73 5.39 1.22
C LYS A 187 15.39 4.93 0.65
N VAL A 188 14.71 4.01 1.33
CA VAL A 188 13.48 3.41 0.83
C VAL A 188 12.34 4.44 0.70
N SER A 189 11.65 4.39 -0.44
CA SER A 189 10.35 5.04 -0.61
C SER A 189 9.26 4.04 -0.21
N VAL A 190 8.51 4.35 0.84
CA VAL A 190 7.43 3.47 1.33
C VAL A 190 6.37 3.29 0.25
N ARG A 191 6.01 4.38 -0.42
CA ARG A 191 5.01 4.40 -1.47
C ARG A 191 5.38 3.51 -2.64
N GLU A 192 6.53 3.76 -3.27
CA GLU A 192 6.98 3.01 -4.45
C GLU A 192 7.06 1.52 -4.14
N ALA A 193 7.66 1.18 -3.00
CA ALA A 193 7.80 -0.20 -2.63
C ALA A 193 6.43 -0.88 -2.40
N LEU A 194 5.44 -0.20 -1.81
CA LEU A 194 4.11 -0.79 -1.58
C LEU A 194 3.34 -0.95 -2.89
N GLU A 195 3.45 0.03 -3.81
CA GLU A 195 2.90 -0.06 -5.17
C GLU A 195 3.48 -1.25 -5.95
N GLU A 196 4.80 -1.47 -5.87
CA GLU A 196 5.48 -2.63 -6.48
C GLU A 196 4.97 -3.96 -5.90
N ALA A 197 4.87 -4.07 -4.58
CA ALA A 197 4.40 -5.29 -3.92
C ALA A 197 2.94 -5.59 -4.25
N ASP A 198 2.08 -4.57 -4.36
CA ASP A 198 0.72 -4.77 -4.81
C ASP A 198 0.70 -5.36 -6.23
N ASP A 199 1.52 -4.84 -7.14
CA ASP A 199 1.61 -5.29 -8.53
C ASP A 199 2.17 -6.71 -8.69
N GLU A 200 3.11 -7.13 -7.85
CA GLU A 200 3.57 -8.53 -7.79
C GLU A 200 2.48 -9.50 -7.30
N ASN A 201 1.63 -9.07 -6.37
CA ASN A 201 0.56 -9.89 -5.81
C ASN A 201 -0.74 -9.87 -6.64
N ASP A 202 -0.74 -9.33 -7.86
CA ASP A 202 -1.91 -9.37 -8.73
C ASP A 202 -2.19 -10.81 -9.19
N PRO A 203 -3.28 -11.46 -8.75
CA PRO A 203 -3.62 -12.82 -9.19
C PRO A 203 -3.97 -12.90 -10.68
N ASP A 204 -4.19 -11.75 -11.34
CA ASP A 204 -4.35 -11.66 -12.79
C ASP A 204 -3.02 -11.43 -13.54
N GLY A 205 -1.92 -11.22 -12.82
CA GLY A 205 -0.56 -11.12 -13.35
C GLY A 205 -0.03 -12.50 -13.73
N ASP A 206 0.78 -12.54 -14.80
CA ASP A 206 1.41 -13.77 -15.31
C ASP A 206 2.30 -14.38 -14.22
N GLY A 207 1.76 -15.34 -13.49
CA GLY A 207 2.54 -16.22 -12.63
C GLY A 207 3.37 -17.13 -13.52
N THR A 208 4.61 -16.72 -13.80
CA THR A 208 5.66 -17.66 -14.19
C THR A 208 5.91 -18.66 -13.08
#